data_AF-A0A9P4QM98-F1
#
_entry.id   AF-A0A9P4QM98-F1
#
_cell.length_a   1.000
_cell.length_b   1.000
_cell.length_c   1.000
_cell.angle_alpha   90.00
_cell.angle_beta   90.00
_cell.angle_gamma   90.00
#
_symmetry.space_group_name_H-M   'P 1'
#
loop_
_entity.id
_entity.type
_entity.pdbx_description
1 polymer ?
#
loop_
_entity_poly.entity_id
_entity_poly.type
_entity_poly.pdbx_seq_one_letter_code
_entity_poly.pdbx_strand_id
1 'polypeptide(L)'
;LTFYSMMGIGMCHEHSAQIGMPGWEKGSWAYHGDDGKLFLEKGQGIRFGETYGAGDIIGCGSDIDEDELFFTKNGTRIGKYS
;
A
#
# COMPACT_ATOMS: atom_id res chain seq x y z
N LEU A 1 -11.90 -0.03 -21.22
CA LEU A 1 -10.66 -0.72 -20.79
C LEU A 1 -10.27 -0.12 -19.46
N THR A 2 -10.34 -0.88 -18.38
CA THR A 2 -9.81 -0.45 -17.08
C THR A 2 -8.31 -0.72 -17.11
N PHE A 3 -7.50 0.33 -17.08
CA PHE A 3 -6.05 0.20 -16.96
C PHE A 3 -5.73 0.19 -15.47
N TYR A 4 -5.28 -0.96 -14.95
CA TYR A 4 -4.74 -1.02 -13.59
C TYR A 4 -3.34 -0.44 -13.59
N SER A 5 -3.04 0.43 -12.63
CA SER A 5 -1.77 1.12 -12.56
C SER A 5 -0.77 0.28 -11.77
N MET A 6 0.42 0.04 -12.32
CA MET A 6 1.58 -0.51 -11.60
C MET A 6 2.13 0.56 -10.65
N MET A 7 1.36 0.87 -9.61
CA MET A 7 1.67 1.88 -8.60
C MET A 7 1.51 1.25 -7.23
N GLY A 8 2.45 1.57 -6.34
CA GLY A 8 2.36 1.28 -4.92
C GLY A 8 2.41 2.59 -4.14
N ILE A 9 1.60 2.69 -3.10
CA ILE A 9 1.65 3.79 -2.13
C ILE A 9 1.82 3.21 -0.73
N GLY A 10 2.58 3.88 0.12
CA GLY A 10 2.93 3.34 1.41
C GLY A 10 3.90 4.19 2.20
N MET A 11 4.53 3.56 3.18
CA MET A 11 5.53 4.16 4.05
C MET A 11 6.81 3.32 4.04
N CYS A 12 7.92 3.97 4.35
CA CYS A 12 9.19 3.30 4.60
C CYS A 12 9.98 4.02 5.67
N HIS A 13 10.94 3.32 6.28
CA HIS A 13 11.96 3.95 7.09
C HIS A 13 12.91 4.77 6.21
N GLU A 14 13.53 5.80 6.81
CA GLU A 14 14.47 6.70 6.14
C GLU A 14 15.65 6.00 5.45
N HIS A 15 16.00 4.79 5.90
CA HIS A 15 17.13 4.01 5.41
C HIS A 15 16.72 2.71 4.70
N SER A 16 15.44 2.53 4.40
CA SER A 16 14.99 1.39 3.59
C SER A 16 15.62 1.43 2.20
N ALA A 17 15.94 0.25 1.68
CA ALA A 17 16.45 0.13 0.31
C ALA A 17 15.41 0.62 -0.68
N GLN A 18 15.83 1.44 -1.65
CA GLN A 18 14.97 2.00 -2.69
C GLN A 18 15.09 1.19 -3.99
N ILE A 19 14.90 -0.13 -3.88
CA ILE A 19 14.98 -1.08 -4.99
C ILE A 19 13.61 -1.74 -5.16
N GLY A 20 13.13 -1.81 -6.41
CA GLY A 20 11.83 -2.40 -6.71
C GLY A 20 10.64 -1.50 -6.34
N MET A 21 9.48 -2.11 -6.13
CA MET A 21 8.25 -1.39 -5.76
C MET A 21 8.20 -1.14 -4.25
N PRO A 22 7.49 -0.09 -3.79
CA PRO A 22 7.24 0.13 -2.36
C PRO A 22 6.72 -1.13 -1.66
N GLY A 23 7.13 -1.38 -0.42
CA GLY A 23 6.71 -2.56 0.36
C GLY A 23 7.49 -3.84 0.10
N TRP A 24 8.41 -3.86 -0.88
CA TRP A 24 9.22 -5.05 -1.19
C TRP A 24 10.44 -5.22 -0.32
N GLU A 25 10.99 -4.12 0.19
CA GLU A 25 12.24 -4.10 0.94
C GLU A 25 11.98 -3.93 2.44
N LYS A 26 12.93 -4.38 3.27
CA LYS A 26 12.84 -4.27 4.73
C LYS A 26 12.57 -2.84 5.19
N GLY A 27 11.72 -2.72 6.20
CA GLY A 27 11.23 -1.44 6.73
C GLY A 27 10.32 -0.66 5.78
N SER A 28 9.68 -1.31 4.81
CA SER A 28 8.72 -0.68 3.91
C SER A 28 7.41 -1.47 3.81
N TRP A 29 6.30 -0.75 3.68
CA TRP A 29 4.95 -1.30 3.60
C TRP A 29 4.16 -0.53 2.55
N ALA A 30 3.44 -1.23 1.67
CA ALA A 30 2.70 -0.57 0.60
C ALA A 30 1.51 -1.35 0.07
N TYR A 31 0.50 -0.61 -0.37
CA TYR A 31 -0.68 -1.11 -1.06
C TYR A 31 -0.54 -0.89 -2.56
N HIS A 32 -0.66 -1.96 -3.35
CA HIS A 32 -0.43 -1.95 -4.80
C HIS A 32 -1.74 -1.93 -5.58
N GLY A 33 -1.79 -1.12 -6.64
CA GLY A 33 -3.00 -0.88 -7.41
C GLY A 33 -3.34 -1.96 -8.44
N ASP A 34 -2.34 -2.67 -8.94
CA ASP A 34 -2.50 -3.70 -9.97
C ASP A 34 -3.17 -4.98 -9.44
N ASP A 35 -2.89 -5.35 -8.19
CA ASP A 35 -3.42 -6.58 -7.59
C ASP A 35 -4.20 -6.37 -6.27
N GLY A 36 -4.25 -5.14 -5.78
CA GLY A 36 -4.95 -4.78 -4.55
C GLY A 36 -4.32 -5.36 -3.29
N LYS A 37 -3.05 -5.79 -3.36
CA LYS A 37 -2.38 -6.45 -2.23
C LYS A 37 -1.58 -5.48 -1.39
N LEU A 38 -1.36 -5.91 -0.14
CA LEU A 38 -0.46 -5.27 0.80
C LEU A 38 0.89 -6.00 0.78
N PHE A 39 1.96 -5.25 0.59
CA PHE A 39 3.34 -5.74 0.60
C PHE A 39 3.99 -5.26 1.90
N LEU A 40 4.61 -6.20 2.61
CA LEU A 40 5.09 -6.06 3.98
C LEU A 40 6.54 -6.53 4.02
N GLU A 41 7.45 -5.66 3.64
CA GLU A 41 8.89 -5.91 3.65
C GLU A 41 9.35 -7.12 2.79
N LYS A 42 8.55 -7.50 1.80
CA LYS A 42 8.87 -8.61 0.88
C LYS A 42 8.09 -8.48 -0.42
N GLY A 43 8.66 -8.99 -1.51
CA GLY A 43 8.04 -9.02 -2.84
C GLY A 43 6.81 -9.93 -3.00
N GLN A 44 6.31 -10.54 -1.92
CA GLN A 44 5.09 -11.35 -1.93
C GLN A 44 3.99 -10.66 -1.12
N GLY A 45 3.06 -10.04 -1.83
CA GLY A 45 1.91 -9.37 -1.23
C GLY A 45 0.84 -10.33 -0.70
N ILE A 46 0.05 -9.84 0.25
CA ILE A 46 -1.13 -10.52 0.81
C ILE A 46 -2.42 -9.83 0.36
N ARG A 47 -3.51 -10.59 0.30
CA ARG A 47 -4.83 -10.03 -0.05
C ARG A 47 -5.22 -8.95 0.96
N PHE A 48 -5.59 -7.77 0.47
CA PHE A 48 -5.89 -6.63 1.32
C PHE A 48 -7.14 -5.89 0.87
N GLY A 49 -7.08 -5.21 -0.27
CA GLY A 49 -8.14 -4.35 -0.77
C GLY A 49 -8.54 -4.65 -2.21
N GLU A 50 -9.32 -3.75 -2.78
CA GLU A 50 -9.62 -3.76 -4.22
C GLU A 50 -8.38 -3.33 -5.04
N THR A 51 -8.42 -3.47 -6.36
CA THR A 51 -7.45 -2.79 -7.22
C THR A 51 -7.79 -1.30 -7.35
N TYR A 52 -6.83 -0.50 -7.80
CA TYR A 52 -7.03 0.92 -8.08
C TYR A 52 -6.25 1.38 -9.32
N GLY A 53 -6.66 2.52 -9.87
CA GLY A 53 -6.02 3.08 -11.06
C GLY A 53 -6.40 4.53 -11.33
N ALA A 54 -6.32 4.93 -12.60
CA ALA A 54 -6.60 6.30 -13.00
C ALA A 54 -8.02 6.74 -12.58
N GLY A 55 -8.08 7.85 -11.84
CA GLY A 55 -9.32 8.43 -11.33
C GLY A 55 -9.61 8.10 -9.87
N ASP A 56 -8.97 7.09 -9.29
CA ASP A 56 -9.07 6.82 -7.85
C ASP A 56 -8.15 7.76 -7.05
N ILE A 57 -8.63 8.15 -5.87
CA ILE A 57 -7.83 8.86 -4.86
C ILE A 57 -7.45 7.86 -3.79
N ILE A 58 -6.15 7.59 -3.64
CA ILE A 58 -5.63 6.66 -2.63
C ILE A 58 -4.93 7.43 -1.52
N GLY A 59 -5.35 7.18 -0.29
CA GLY A 59 -4.70 7.69 0.92
C GLY A 59 -3.92 6.59 1.64
N CYS A 60 -2.86 6.99 2.34
CA CYS A 60 -2.08 6.16 3.24
C CYS A 60 -1.86 6.96 4.54
N GLY A 61 -2.05 6.33 5.69
CA GLY A 61 -1.91 6.98 6.99
C GLY A 61 -1.53 5.99 8.08
N SER A 62 -1.00 6.53 9.18
CA SER A 62 -0.69 5.78 10.40
C SER A 62 -1.57 6.30 11.53
N ASP A 63 -2.12 5.37 12.29
CA ASP A 63 -2.74 5.65 13.58
C ASP A 63 -1.72 5.22 14.66
N ILE A 64 -1.13 6.20 15.34
CA ILE A 64 -0.09 5.93 16.34
C ILE A 64 -0.69 5.36 17.62
N ASP A 65 -1.93 5.73 17.94
CA ASP A 65 -2.59 5.28 19.17
C ASP A 65 -3.00 3.81 19.05
N GLU A 66 -3.39 3.38 17.85
CA GLU A 66 -3.78 2.00 17.54
C GLU A 66 -2.63 1.14 16.97
N ASP A 67 -1.42 1.72 16.84
CA ASP A 67 -0.23 1.10 16.19
C ASP A 67 -0.57 0.48 14.82
N GLU A 68 -1.28 1.25 13.99
CA GLU A 68 -1.91 0.72 12.78
C GLU A 68 -1.51 1.51 11.53
N LEU A 69 -1.24 0.79 10.44
CA LEU A 69 -1.11 1.38 9.11
C LEU A 69 -2.40 1.14 8.32
N PHE A 70 -2.97 2.21 7.78
CA PHE A 70 -4.23 2.16 7.04
C PHE A 70 -4.16 2.81 5.67
N PHE A 71 -5.09 2.40 4.81
CA PHE A 71 -5.25 2.95 3.47
C PHE A 71 -6.72 3.32 3.21
N THR A 72 -6.91 4.31 2.35
CA THR A 72 -8.23 4.74 1.89
C THR A 72 -8.30 4.74 0.36
N LYS A 73 -9.48 4.45 -0.19
CA LYS A 73 -9.81 4.63 -1.61
C LYS A 73 -11.05 5.50 -1.69
N ASN A 74 -10.94 6.60 -2.41
CA ASN A 74 -12.02 7.58 -2.60
C ASN A 74 -12.66 8.00 -1.26
N GLY A 75 -11.80 8.27 -0.26
CA GLY A 75 -12.20 8.69 1.08
C GLY A 75 -12.68 7.57 2.02
N THR A 76 -12.80 6.32 1.54
CA THR A 76 -13.25 5.18 2.35
C THR A 76 -12.09 4.28 2.75
N ARG A 77 -12.00 3.88 4.02
CA ARG A 77 -10.95 2.98 4.53
C ARG A 77 -11.10 1.56 3.94
N ILE A 78 -10.00 1.01 3.41
CA ILE A 78 -10.02 -0.25 2.63
C ILE A 78 -9.66 -1.48 3.48
N GLY A 79 -9.04 -1.29 4.64
CA GLY A 79 -8.64 -2.36 5.53
C GLY A 79 -7.79 -1.84 6.68
N LYS A 80 -7.43 -2.76 7.57
CA LYS A 80 -6.49 -2.55 8.67
C LYS A 80 -5.35 -3.55 8.61
N TYR A 81 -4.13 -3.10 8.92
CA TYR A 81 -2.98 -3.96 9.14
C TYR A 81 -2.32 -3.58 10.47
N SER A 82 -2.33 -4.53 11.40
CA SER A 82 -1.71 -4.50 12.73
C SER A 82 -0.66 -5.60 12.82
#